data_AF-A0A3P9I5B8-F1
#
_entry.id   AF-A0A3P9I5B8-F1
#
_cell.length_a   1.000
_cell.length_b   1.000
_cell.length_c   1.000
_cell.angle_alpha   90.00
_cell.angle_beta   90.00
_cell.angle_gamma   90.00
#
_symmetry.space_group_name_H-M   'P 1'
#
loop_
_entity.id
_entity.type
_entity.pdbx_description
1 polymer ?
#
loop_
_entity_poly.entity_id
_entity_poly.type
_entity_poly.pdbx_seq_one_letter_code
_entity_poly.pdbx_strand_id
1 'polypeptide(L)'
;MSQRDVIDFSALERELKAAVESDRRYDRANEAKLRAVHQGVSYEQFRNLVLSSHLKPLEKKDTDGAPRKQPWNPVTQSESTIKEVEVSRSGKMTSLCIFFSFCMIKHKHIIFL
;
A
#
# COMPACT_ATOMS: atom_id res chain seq x y z
N MET A 1 -36.48 -22.80 41.46
CA MET A 1 -35.99 -22.15 40.22
C MET A 1 -34.65 -22.77 39.90
N SER A 2 -34.50 -23.37 38.71
CA SER A 2 -33.35 -24.18 38.31
C SER A 2 -32.13 -23.27 38.08
N GLN A 3 -30.93 -23.71 38.47
CA GLN A 3 -29.67 -22.96 38.36
C GLN A 3 -29.23 -22.61 36.92
N ARG A 4 -30.09 -22.87 35.93
CA ARG A 4 -29.89 -22.61 34.49
C ARG A 4 -30.21 -21.18 34.06
N ASP A 5 -30.69 -20.34 34.98
CA ASP A 5 -31.19 -18.99 34.65
C ASP A 5 -30.20 -17.86 35.01
N VAL A 6 -28.99 -18.20 35.48
CA VAL A 6 -27.94 -17.20 35.74
C VAL A 6 -27.19 -16.94 34.43
N ILE A 7 -27.57 -15.88 33.74
CA ILE A 7 -26.93 -15.42 32.49
C ILE A 7 -25.53 -14.87 32.83
N ASP A 8 -24.50 -15.43 32.20
CA ASP A 8 -23.15 -14.88 32.25
C ASP A 8 -22.99 -13.75 31.23
N PHE A 9 -23.14 -12.52 31.70
CA PHE A 9 -22.98 -11.32 30.88
C PHE A 9 -21.57 -11.17 30.31
N SER A 10 -20.55 -11.70 30.98
CA SER A 10 -19.16 -11.59 30.52
C SER A 10 -18.90 -12.49 29.31
N ALA A 11 -19.44 -13.71 29.32
CA ALA A 11 -19.40 -14.61 28.18
C ALA A 11 -20.16 -14.02 26.99
N LEU A 12 -21.36 -13.47 27.24
CA LEU A 12 -22.20 -12.84 26.21
C LEU A 12 -21.52 -11.61 25.58
N GLU A 13 -20.88 -10.76 26.38
CA GLU A 13 -20.15 -9.60 25.87
C GLU A 13 -18.97 -10.02 24.97
N ARG A 14 -18.26 -11.08 25.34
CA ARG A 14 -17.16 -11.62 24.53
C ARG A 14 -17.66 -12.18 23.19
N GLU A 15 -18.76 -12.91 23.21
CA GLU A 15 -19.41 -13.43 22.00
C GLU A 15 -19.84 -12.29 21.07
N LEU A 16 -20.47 -11.26 21.63
CA LEU A 16 -20.87 -10.07 20.89
C LEU A 16 -19.67 -9.37 20.24
N LYS A 17 -18.59 -9.15 21.01
CA LYS A 17 -17.35 -8.56 20.47
C LYS A 17 -16.75 -9.40 19.35
N ALA A 18 -16.75 -10.72 19.49
CA ALA A 18 -16.26 -11.62 18.45
C ALA A 18 -17.13 -11.55 17.18
N ALA A 19 -18.45 -11.51 17.32
CA ALA A 19 -19.38 -11.37 16.20
C ALA A 19 -19.15 -10.04 15.46
N VAL A 20 -19.09 -8.92 16.19
CA VAL A 20 -18.84 -7.59 15.60
C VAL A 20 -17.50 -7.54 14.86
N GLU A 21 -16.44 -8.11 15.42
CA GLU A 21 -15.15 -8.16 14.71
C GLU A 21 -15.17 -9.09 13.50
N SER A 22 -15.97 -10.15 13.52
CA SER A 22 -16.15 -11.01 12.35
C SER A 22 -16.85 -10.28 11.20
N ASP A 23 -17.88 -9.49 11.51
CA ASP A 23 -18.60 -8.67 10.53
C ASP A 23 -17.67 -7.60 9.94
N ARG A 24 -16.90 -6.90 10.78
CA ARG A 24 -15.91 -5.92 10.33
C ARG A 24 -14.85 -6.52 9.40
N ARG A 25 -14.46 -7.78 9.61
CA ARG A 25 -13.53 -8.50 8.73
C ARG A 25 -14.21 -8.87 7.41
N TYR A 26 -15.47 -9.32 7.48
CA TYR A 26 -16.27 -9.63 6.30
C TYR A 26 -16.43 -8.40 5.40
N ASP A 27 -16.76 -7.24 5.96
CA ASP A 27 -16.94 -6.00 5.22
C ASP A 27 -15.67 -5.59 4.47
N ARG A 28 -14.51 -5.57 5.14
CA ARG A 28 -13.21 -5.26 4.50
C ARG A 28 -12.87 -6.21 3.35
N ALA A 29 -13.11 -7.50 3.56
CA ALA A 29 -12.89 -8.49 2.51
C ALA A 29 -13.87 -8.30 1.34
N ASN A 30 -15.14 -8.00 1.62
CA ASN A 30 -16.15 -7.75 0.61
C ASN A 30 -15.84 -6.50 -0.22
N GLU A 31 -15.41 -5.41 0.42
CA GLU A 31 -14.93 -4.21 -0.26
C GLU A 31 -13.74 -4.53 -1.19
N ALA A 32 -12.80 -5.34 -0.73
CA ALA A 32 -11.68 -5.79 -1.58
C ALA A 32 -12.15 -6.63 -2.77
N LYS A 33 -13.13 -7.53 -2.56
CA LYS A 33 -13.75 -8.32 -3.64
C LYS A 33 -14.40 -7.40 -4.68
N LEU A 34 -15.24 -6.46 -4.24
CA LEU A 34 -15.94 -5.52 -5.13
C LEU A 34 -14.95 -4.66 -5.92
N ARG A 35 -13.91 -4.13 -5.27
CA ARG A 35 -12.84 -3.38 -5.95
C ARG A 35 -12.11 -4.22 -7.00
N ALA A 36 -11.74 -5.46 -6.66
CA ALA A 36 -11.02 -6.34 -7.58
C ALA A 36 -11.88 -6.76 -8.78
N VAL A 37 -13.18 -7.02 -8.57
CA VAL A 37 -14.14 -7.28 -9.65
C VAL A 37 -14.27 -6.06 -10.56
N HIS A 38 -14.41 -4.86 -9.98
CA HIS A 38 -14.48 -3.62 -10.76
C HIS A 38 -13.22 -3.38 -11.60
N GLN A 39 -12.05 -3.77 -11.10
CA GLN A 39 -10.78 -3.68 -11.81
C GLN A 39 -10.57 -4.76 -12.88
N GLY A 40 -11.37 -5.83 -12.88
CA GLY A 40 -11.25 -6.93 -13.86
C GLY A 40 -9.93 -7.71 -13.77
N VAL A 41 -9.41 -7.92 -12.55
CA VAL A 41 -8.11 -8.58 -12.35
C VAL A 41 -8.17 -10.10 -12.57
N SER A 42 -7.02 -10.72 -12.84
CA SER A 42 -6.90 -12.19 -12.88
C SER A 42 -7.21 -12.81 -11.51
N TYR A 43 -7.62 -14.08 -11.49
CA TYR A 43 -8.00 -14.75 -10.24
C TYR A 43 -6.87 -14.76 -9.19
N GLU A 44 -5.63 -14.99 -9.60
CA GLU A 44 -4.49 -14.96 -8.67
C GLU A 44 -4.28 -13.59 -8.05
N GLN A 45 -4.45 -12.52 -8.83
CA GLN A 45 -4.41 -11.15 -8.32
C GLN A 45 -5.60 -10.86 -7.40
N PHE A 46 -6.81 -11.28 -7.78
CA PHE A 46 -8.00 -11.17 -6.94
C PHE A 46 -7.79 -11.82 -5.57
N ARG A 47 -7.27 -13.05 -5.55
CA ARG A 47 -6.98 -13.80 -4.32
C ARG A 47 -6.01 -13.03 -3.43
N ASN A 48 -4.92 -12.52 -4.00
CA ASN A 48 -3.93 -11.76 -3.26
C ASN A 48 -4.50 -10.44 -2.70
N LEU A 49 -5.34 -9.74 -3.45
CA LEU A 49 -6.01 -8.52 -3.00
C LEU A 49 -6.97 -8.78 -1.83
N VAL A 50 -7.75 -9.86 -1.90
CA VAL A 50 -8.70 -10.23 -0.84
C VAL A 50 -7.95 -10.67 0.42
N LEU A 51 -6.89 -11.47 0.29
CA LEU A 51 -6.07 -11.90 1.43
C LEU A 51 -5.38 -10.72 2.13
N SER A 52 -4.93 -9.73 1.37
CA SER A 52 -4.27 -8.52 1.89
C SER A 52 -5.24 -7.42 2.35
N SER A 53 -6.55 -7.66 2.36
CA SER A 53 -7.57 -6.66 2.74
C SER A 53 -7.48 -6.16 4.19
N HIS A 54 -6.82 -6.92 5.07
CA HIS A 54 -6.63 -6.57 6.47
C HIS A 54 -5.42 -5.65 6.71
N LEU A 55 -4.59 -5.40 5.69
CA LEU A 55 -3.40 -4.56 5.83
C LEU A 55 -3.79 -3.08 5.90
N LYS A 56 -3.19 -2.37 6.86
CA LYS A 56 -3.34 -0.91 6.98
C LYS A 56 -2.39 -0.23 5.99
N PRO A 57 -2.81 0.83 5.27
CA PRO A 57 -1.89 1.67 4.53
C PRO A 57 -0.78 2.18 5.45
N LEU A 58 0.46 2.18 4.94
CA LEU A 58 1.62 2.70 5.67
C LEU A 58 1.40 4.17 6.01
N GLU A 59 1.63 4.53 7.28
CA GLU A 59 1.60 5.92 7.69
C GLU A 59 2.94 6.60 7.33
N LYS A 60 2.94 7.93 7.25
CA LYS A 60 4.18 8.69 6.97
C LYS A 60 5.27 8.40 8.00
N LYS A 61 4.86 8.22 9.26
CA LYS A 61 5.72 7.83 10.38
C LYS A 61 6.39 6.46 10.19
N ASP A 62 5.73 5.54 9.48
CA ASP A 62 6.28 4.23 9.17
C ASP A 62 7.27 4.31 7.99
N THR A 63 7.13 5.35 7.16
CA THR A 63 7.96 5.58 5.97
C THR A 63 9.22 6.39 6.31
N ASP A 64 9.11 7.32 7.26
CA ASP A 64 10.17 8.19 7.76
C ASP A 64 11.04 7.44 8.79
N GLY A 65 11.51 6.25 8.40
CA GLY A 65 12.32 5.37 9.24
C GLY A 65 13.80 5.71 9.18
N ALA A 66 14.27 6.52 10.14
CA ALA A 66 15.68 6.85 10.41
C ALA A 66 16.45 7.46 9.21
N PRO A 67 17.52 8.25 9.44
CA PRO A 67 18.42 8.58 8.35
C PRO A 67 18.94 7.28 7.73
N ARG A 68 18.52 7.00 6.50
CA ARG A 68 19.05 5.85 5.73
C ARG A 68 20.56 6.04 5.66
N LYS A 69 21.31 5.17 6.35
CA LYS A 69 22.78 5.22 6.36
C LYS A 69 23.38 5.01 4.97
N GLN A 70 22.59 4.51 4.03
CA GLN A 70 22.99 4.24 2.66
C GLN A 70 21.94 4.81 1.69
N PRO A 71 22.36 5.48 0.61
CA PRO A 71 21.45 5.89 -0.43
C PRO A 71 20.76 4.67 -1.03
N TRP A 72 19.45 4.80 -1.29
CA TRP A 72 18.64 3.75 -1.92
C TRP A 72 19.18 3.32 -3.29
N ASN A 73 19.96 4.19 -3.93
CA ASN A 73 20.68 3.91 -5.17
C ASN A 73 22.16 4.31 -5.02
N PRO A 74 23.12 3.38 -5.14
CA PRO A 74 24.55 3.69 -5.11
C PRO A 74 25.01 4.66 -6.22
N VAL A 75 24.25 4.76 -7.32
CA VAL A 75 24.61 5.58 -8.50
C VAL A 75 24.23 7.06 -8.32
N THR A 76 23.40 7.40 -7.32
CA THR A 76 23.08 8.80 -7.01
C THR A 76 24.17 9.39 -6.11
N GLN A 77 25.36 9.61 -6.67
CA GLN A 77 26.37 10.44 -6.00
C GLN A 77 25.91 11.90 -6.08
N SER A 78 25.82 12.57 -4.93
CA SER A 78 25.58 14.01 -4.88
C SER A 78 26.75 14.71 -5.57
N GLU A 79 26.50 15.37 -6.69
CA GLU A 79 27.47 16.21 -7.41
C GLU A 79 27.89 17.40 -6.51
N SER A 80 28.89 17.18 -5.68
CA SER A 80 29.56 18.26 -4.93
C SER A 80 31.06 18.06 -4.84
N THR A 81 31.69 17.61 -5.92
CA THR A 81 33.08 17.96 -6.27
C THR A 81 33.41 17.43 -7.66
N ILE A 82 33.32 18.29 -8.68
CA ILE A 82 33.97 18.02 -9.97
C ILE A 82 35.48 18.09 -9.71
N LYS A 83 36.15 16.94 -9.75
CA LYS A 83 37.56 16.86 -10.17
C LYS A 83 37.54 16.22 -11.56
N GLU A 84 37.97 16.98 -12.54
CA GLU A 84 38.12 16.53 -13.92
C GLU A 84 39.01 15.29 -13.95
N VAL A 85 38.42 14.14 -14.30
CA VAL A 85 39.15 13.04 -14.90
C VAL A 85 38.52 12.82 -16.26
N GLU A 86 39.26 13.22 -17.28
CA GLU A 86 38.89 12.99 -18.67
C GLU A 86 38.82 11.49 -18.94
N VAL A 87 37.60 10.98 -19.14
CA VAL A 87 37.38 9.79 -19.97
C VAL A 87 36.45 10.19 -21.09
N SER A 88 37.07 10.45 -22.24
CA SER A 88 36.38 10.65 -23.50
C SER A 88 35.75 9.33 -23.96
N ARG A 89 34.41 9.28 -24.04
CA ARG A 89 33.69 9.05 -25.31
C ARG A 89 32.16 9.13 -25.13
N SER A 90 31.64 10.18 -25.76
CA SER A 90 30.38 10.27 -26.52
C SER A 90 29.08 9.73 -25.91
N GLY A 91 28.23 10.66 -25.49
CA GLY A 91 26.80 10.40 -25.29
C GLY A 91 26.11 11.58 -24.63
N LYS A 92 25.98 12.71 -25.33
CA LYS A 92 25.12 13.80 -24.87
C LYS A 92 23.67 13.29 -24.87
N MET A 93 23.18 12.85 -23.72
CA MET A 93 21.75 12.68 -23.49
C MET A 93 21.32 13.76 -22.50
N THR A 94 21.26 14.97 -23.03
CA THR A 94 20.60 16.09 -22.38
C THR A 94 19.16 15.71 -22.09
N SER A 95 18.75 15.89 -20.84
CA SER A 95 17.38 16.27 -20.48
C SER A 95 16.26 15.34 -20.97
N LEU A 96 16.16 14.13 -20.42
CA LEU A 96 14.94 13.32 -20.56
C LEU A 96 14.52 12.53 -19.31
N CYS A 97 15.08 12.83 -18.13
CA CYS A 97 14.72 12.12 -16.89
C CYS A 97 13.92 12.94 -15.86
N ILE A 98 13.55 14.20 -16.16
CA ILE A 98 12.67 14.98 -15.26
C ILE A 98 11.19 14.57 -15.40
N PHE A 99 10.81 13.80 -16.43
CA PHE A 99 9.41 13.44 -16.68
C PHE A 99 8.82 12.34 -15.78
N PHE A 100 9.62 11.62 -15.00
CA PHE A 100 9.06 10.60 -14.10
C PHE A 100 8.43 11.16 -12.82
N SER A 101 8.56 12.46 -12.55
CA SER A 101 8.00 13.05 -11.32
C SER A 101 6.55 13.53 -11.46
N PHE A 102 5.90 13.39 -12.62
CA PHE A 102 4.49 13.81 -12.80
C PHE A 102 3.51 12.69 -13.21
N CYS A 103 3.97 11.44 -13.37
CA CYS A 103 3.12 10.33 -13.86
C CYS A 103 2.24 9.67 -12.77
N MET A 104 2.22 10.16 -11.53
CA MET A 104 1.42 9.59 -10.42
C MET A 104 0.38 10.56 -9.83
N ILE A 105 -0.06 11.60 -10.56
CA ILE A 105 -1.07 12.57 -10.05
C ILE A 105 -2.28 12.79 -10.98
N LYS A 106 -2.38 12.20 -12.17
CA LYS A 106 -3.58 12.35 -13.02
C LYS A 106 -4.10 11.03 -13.59
N HIS A 107 -4.59 10.14 -12.72
CA HIS A 107 -5.64 9.19 -13.09
C HIS A 107 -7.00 9.72 -12.59
N LYS A 108 -7.44 10.85 -13.17
CA LYS A 108 -8.84 11.25 -13.17
C LYS A 108 -9.23 11.50 -14.63
N HIS A 109 -9.92 10.52 -15.19
CA HIS A 109 -10.85 10.57 -16.32
C HIS A 109 -10.57 11.60 -17.42
N ILE A 110 -9.99 11.14 -18.53
CA ILE A 110 -10.45 11.45 -19.89
C ILE A 110 -10.39 10.12 -20.67
N ILE A 111 -11.55 9.51 -20.90
CA ILE A 111 -11.81 8.71 -22.10
C ILE A 111 -13.06 9.32 -22.73
N PHE A 112 -12.85 9.85 -23.93
CA PHE A 112 -13.79 10.13 -25.01
C PHE A 112 -14.99 9.15 -25.03
N LEU A 113 -16.20 9.62 -24.73
CA LEU A 113 -17.25 9.97 -25.70
C LEU A 113 -18.30 10.84 -25.03
#